data_AF-A0A453NA63-F1
#
_entry.id   AF-A0A453NA63-F1
#
_cell.length_a   1.000
_cell.length_b   1.000
_cell.length_c   1.000
_cell.angle_alpha   90.00
_cell.angle_beta   90.00
_cell.angle_gamma   90.00
#
_symmetry.space_group_name_H-M   'P 1'
#
loop_
_entity.id
_entity.type
_entity.pdbx_description
1 polymer ?
#
loop_
_entity_poly.entity_id
_entity_poly.type
_entity_poly.pdbx_seq_one_letter_code
_entity_poly.pdbx_strand_id
1 'polypeptide(L)'
;MVARGSGAEEAPPPTQQRLVFAYYITGHGFGHATRALEVVRHLIGAGHDVHVVTAAPEFVFTTEIDSPSLHIRRVLLDCGAVQADALTVDRLASLEKYHQTAVVPREAILRTEVEWLHSIKADLVVSDVVPVACRAAADAGIRSVCVTNFSWDFIYAEYVVAAGNHHRSIVWQIAEDYSHCEFLLRLPGYCPMPAFRDVIDVPLVVRRLHKSRSEVRKELGIAEDVKVVIFNFGGQPAGWKLKKEWLPDGWLCLVCGASDTQELPPNYVKLAKDAYTPDLMAASDCMLGKIGYGTVSEALAYKLPFVFVRRDYFNEEPFLRNMLEHYQCGIEMIRRDLLTGHWKPYLLRALTLKPCYDRPINGGEVAAHILQDTAVGKKYISGKLSGARRLRDAIVLGYQLQRAPGRDVGIPEWYSLSEKEIGVRPAVAPASRRINGSAGSSFEDFEILHGDMQGLTDTMAFLTSLSGLVGNDPRIPEKQSRERTAASVLFDLEEDIYVARAPGRLDVMGGIADYSGSLVLQMPIREACHVAIQRSDPIKQKLWKHTQARQLANGAVPILQIVCIIKSPSFFIFFSCT
;
A
#
# COMPACT_ATOMS: atom_id res chain seq x y z
N MET A 1 65.43 45.90 0.95
CA MET A 1 64.55 45.89 2.14
C MET A 1 63.33 45.06 1.79
N VAL A 2 62.87 44.25 2.75
CA VAL A 2 61.69 43.37 2.74
C VAL A 2 61.92 41.91 2.30
N ALA A 3 61.88 41.11 3.36
CA ALA A 3 61.99 39.67 3.55
C ALA A 3 61.06 38.76 2.73
N ARG A 4 61.54 37.52 2.61
CA ARG A 4 60.84 36.30 2.17
C ARG A 4 59.66 36.00 3.12
N GLY A 5 58.48 35.78 2.53
CA GLY A 5 57.32 35.18 3.20
C GLY A 5 57.25 33.68 2.89
N SER A 6 57.18 32.90 3.97
CA SER A 6 57.11 31.45 4.07
C SER A 6 55.93 30.82 3.33
N GLY A 7 56.18 29.71 2.65
CA GLY A 7 55.14 28.81 2.16
C GLY A 7 54.31 28.26 3.31
N ALA A 8 53.01 28.44 3.23
CA ALA A 8 52.07 27.61 3.98
C ALA A 8 51.98 26.29 3.22
N GLU A 9 52.59 25.24 3.77
CA GLU A 9 52.21 23.87 3.45
C GLU A 9 50.70 23.76 3.74
N GLU A 10 49.91 23.51 2.70
CA GLU A 10 48.55 23.02 2.87
C GLU A 10 48.63 21.75 3.73
N ALA A 11 48.08 21.82 4.93
CA ALA A 11 47.94 20.64 5.78
C ALA A 11 47.21 19.55 4.97
N PRO A 12 47.70 18.30 4.99
CA PRO A 12 47.00 17.21 4.32
C PRO A 12 45.55 17.17 4.81
N PRO A 13 44.58 16.88 3.93
CA PRO A 13 43.19 16.75 4.35
C PRO A 13 43.12 15.79 5.55
N PRO A 14 42.29 16.09 6.57
CA PRO A 14 42.21 15.26 7.76
C PRO A 14 41.98 13.81 7.33
N THR A 15 42.84 12.91 7.78
CA THR A 15 42.71 11.47 7.52
C THR A 15 41.34 11.05 8.00
N GLN A 16 40.43 10.80 7.05
CA GLN A 16 39.07 10.39 7.33
C GLN A 16 39.12 9.10 8.14
N GLN A 17 38.56 9.11 9.35
CA GLN A 17 38.57 7.95 10.23
C GLN A 17 37.91 6.79 9.50
N ARG A 18 38.64 5.68 9.34
CA ARG A 18 38.09 4.43 8.81
C ARG A 18 37.15 3.84 9.86
N LEU A 19 35.92 3.56 9.44
CA LEU A 19 34.82 3.07 10.28
C LEU A 19 34.38 1.70 9.78
N VAL A 20 33.77 0.91 10.65
CA VAL A 20 33.24 -0.42 10.37
C VAL A 20 31.71 -0.40 10.48
N PHE A 21 31.03 -0.63 9.36
CA PHE A 21 29.57 -0.71 9.29
C PHE A 21 29.11 -2.17 9.22
N ALA A 22 28.16 -2.54 10.07
CA ALA A 22 27.45 -3.82 9.94
C ALA A 22 26.10 -3.56 9.25
N TYR A 23 26.00 -3.90 7.96
CA TYR A 23 24.83 -3.61 7.12
C TYR A 23 23.96 -4.86 6.95
N TYR A 24 22.88 -4.93 7.70
CA TYR A 24 21.90 -6.01 7.65
C TYR A 24 20.87 -5.77 6.57
N ILE A 25 20.65 -6.75 5.69
CA ILE A 25 19.71 -6.65 4.57
C ILE A 25 18.79 -7.86 4.60
N THR A 26 17.48 -7.61 4.62
CA THR A 26 16.46 -8.67 4.58
C THR A 26 16.71 -9.65 3.43
N GLY A 27 16.37 -10.92 3.66
CA GLY A 27 16.39 -11.95 2.61
C GLY A 27 15.28 -11.77 1.56
N HIS A 28 14.44 -10.75 1.69
CA HIS A 28 13.27 -10.55 0.84
C HIS A 28 13.58 -9.94 -0.53
N GLY A 29 13.79 -10.80 -1.52
CA GLY A 29 13.88 -10.38 -2.93
C GLY A 29 15.12 -9.52 -3.25
N PHE A 30 15.40 -9.37 -4.54
CA PHE A 30 16.61 -8.66 -4.98
C PHE A 30 16.55 -7.14 -4.82
N GLY A 31 15.35 -6.55 -4.73
CA GLY A 31 15.18 -5.09 -4.63
C GLY A 31 15.82 -4.47 -3.38
N HIS A 32 15.81 -5.19 -2.25
CA HIS A 32 16.48 -4.76 -1.02
C HIS A 32 18.01 -4.83 -1.17
N ALA A 33 18.51 -5.94 -1.71
CA ALA A 33 19.94 -6.09 -1.96
C ALA A 33 20.46 -4.98 -2.91
N THR A 34 19.75 -4.68 -4.00
CA THR A 34 20.21 -3.67 -4.98
C THR A 34 20.12 -2.24 -4.49
N ARG A 35 19.17 -1.89 -3.60
CA ARG A 35 19.12 -0.53 -3.03
C ARG A 35 20.16 -0.35 -1.93
N ALA A 36 20.34 -1.35 -1.07
CA ALA A 36 21.37 -1.32 -0.03
C ALA A 36 22.77 -1.31 -0.64
N LEU A 37 22.98 -2.05 -1.74
CA LEU A 37 24.22 -2.04 -2.53
C LEU A 37 24.70 -0.61 -2.85
N GLU A 38 23.79 0.28 -3.26
CA GLU A 38 24.19 1.65 -3.62
C GLU A 38 24.64 2.46 -2.40
N VAL A 39 24.02 2.26 -1.23
CA VAL A 39 24.51 2.88 0.02
C VAL A 39 25.87 2.31 0.41
N VAL A 40 26.03 0.98 0.35
CA VAL A 40 27.28 0.26 0.63
C VAL A 40 28.40 0.74 -0.28
N ARG A 41 28.12 0.94 -1.58
CA ARG A 41 29.07 1.47 -2.56
C ARG A 41 29.64 2.83 -2.13
N HIS A 42 28.79 3.73 -1.66
CA HIS A 42 29.22 5.05 -1.21
C HIS A 42 30.01 5.00 0.11
N LEU A 43 29.64 4.12 1.05
CA LEU A 43 30.41 3.91 2.29
C LEU A 43 31.82 3.38 1.99
N ILE A 44 31.93 2.39 1.09
CA ILE A 44 33.23 1.85 0.65
C ILE A 44 34.03 2.91 -0.11
N GLY A 45 33.38 3.67 -1.00
CA GLY A 45 34.00 4.76 -1.73
C GLY A 45 34.54 5.88 -0.82
N ALA A 46 33.95 6.05 0.37
CA ALA A 46 34.43 6.95 1.42
C ALA A 46 35.57 6.36 2.28
N GLY A 47 36.03 5.14 1.99
CA GLY A 47 37.15 4.50 2.68
C GLY A 47 36.78 3.71 3.94
N HIS A 48 35.52 3.32 4.09
CA HIS A 48 35.03 2.53 5.24
C HIS A 48 34.94 1.03 4.93
N ASP A 49 34.97 0.21 5.99
CA ASP A 49 34.70 -1.22 5.90
C ASP A 49 33.22 -1.50 6.09
N VAL A 50 32.67 -2.38 5.25
CA VAL A 50 31.25 -2.73 5.31
C VAL A 50 31.09 -4.25 5.34
N HIS A 51 30.52 -4.74 6.44
CA HIS A 51 30.09 -6.12 6.60
C HIS A 51 28.61 -6.23 6.26
N VAL A 52 28.30 -6.74 5.07
CA VAL A 52 26.92 -7.01 4.64
C VAL A 52 26.47 -8.35 5.22
N VAL A 53 25.37 -8.35 5.97
CA VAL A 53 24.73 -9.54 6.55
C VAL A 53 23.40 -9.78 5.87
N THR A 54 23.29 -10.86 5.09
CA THR A 54 22.07 -11.13 4.30
C THR A 54 21.96 -12.59 3.87
N ALA A 55 20.73 -13.03 3.54
CA ALA A 55 20.50 -14.30 2.87
C ALA A 55 20.59 -14.20 1.33
N ALA A 56 20.66 -12.99 0.79
CA ALA A 56 20.80 -12.76 -0.64
C ALA A 56 22.11 -13.36 -1.18
N PRO A 57 22.14 -13.83 -2.43
CA PRO A 57 23.36 -14.33 -3.05
C PRO A 57 24.47 -13.28 -3.11
N GLU A 58 25.70 -13.70 -2.79
CA GLU A 58 26.89 -12.84 -2.72
C GLU A 58 27.17 -12.09 -4.03
N PHE A 59 26.93 -12.73 -5.18
CA PHE A 59 27.17 -12.15 -6.50
C PHE A 59 26.43 -10.83 -6.73
N VAL A 60 25.31 -10.59 -6.03
CA VAL A 60 24.54 -9.34 -6.14
C VAL A 60 25.38 -8.13 -5.72
N PHE A 61 26.32 -8.33 -4.79
CA PHE A 61 27.20 -7.28 -4.29
C PHE A 61 28.55 -7.30 -5.00
N THR A 62 29.17 -8.47 -5.13
CA THR A 62 30.55 -8.59 -5.62
C THR A 62 30.70 -8.36 -7.12
N THR A 63 29.63 -8.53 -7.91
CA THR A 63 29.64 -8.16 -9.35
C THR A 63 29.81 -6.65 -9.53
N GLU A 64 29.30 -5.88 -8.57
CA GLU A 64 29.17 -4.42 -8.66
C GLU A 64 30.20 -3.66 -7.83
N ILE A 65 30.71 -4.30 -6.76
CA ILE A 65 31.71 -3.76 -5.86
C ILE A 65 32.86 -4.78 -5.74
N ASP A 66 33.96 -4.47 -6.42
CA ASP A 66 35.24 -5.17 -6.26
C ASP A 66 36.11 -4.36 -5.29
N SER A 67 36.06 -4.69 -4.00
CA SER A 67 36.80 -3.99 -2.95
C SER A 67 37.13 -4.91 -1.78
N PRO A 68 38.37 -4.87 -1.24
CA PRO A 68 38.73 -5.65 -0.05
C PRO A 68 38.02 -5.18 1.23
N SER A 69 37.39 -4.00 1.22
CA SER A 69 36.60 -3.45 2.32
C SER A 69 35.14 -3.93 2.32
N LEU A 70 34.74 -4.74 1.34
CA LEU A 70 33.45 -5.41 1.33
C LEU A 70 33.58 -6.82 1.92
N HIS A 71 32.80 -7.10 2.96
CA HIS A 71 32.73 -8.41 3.58
C HIS A 71 31.30 -8.92 3.56
N ILE A 72 31.06 -10.10 3.00
CA ILE A 72 29.71 -10.70 2.92
C ILE A 72 29.59 -11.84 3.93
N ARG A 73 28.65 -11.71 4.87
CA ARG A 73 28.27 -12.76 5.82
C ARG A 73 26.88 -13.28 5.47
N ARG A 74 26.83 -14.47 4.86
CA ARG A 74 25.56 -15.08 4.42
C ARG A 74 24.81 -15.72 5.59
N VAL A 75 23.77 -15.06 6.08
CA VAL A 75 22.93 -15.54 7.20
C VAL A 75 21.47 -15.17 6.96
N LEU A 76 20.55 -16.07 7.33
CA LEU A 76 19.11 -15.85 7.29
C LEU A 76 18.63 -15.40 8.67
N LEU A 77 18.30 -14.12 8.81
CA LEU A 77 17.81 -13.52 10.07
C LEU A 77 16.34 -13.10 10.00
N ASP A 78 15.80 -12.99 8.78
CA ASP A 78 14.39 -12.84 8.49
C ASP A 78 14.06 -13.56 7.18
N CYS A 79 12.77 -13.66 6.85
CA CYS A 79 12.32 -14.28 5.61
C CYS A 79 11.50 -13.35 4.69
N GLY A 80 11.05 -12.21 5.21
CA GLY A 80 10.09 -11.33 4.55
C GLY A 80 8.80 -12.02 4.11
N ALA A 81 8.25 -11.61 2.97
CA ALA A 81 7.04 -12.20 2.41
C ALA A 81 7.35 -13.40 1.50
N VAL A 82 6.73 -14.55 1.80
CA VAL A 82 6.76 -15.77 0.99
C VAL A 82 5.81 -15.60 -0.19
N GLN A 83 6.33 -15.77 -1.41
CA GLN A 83 5.54 -15.68 -2.64
C GLN A 83 5.03 -17.08 -3.02
N ALA A 84 3.72 -17.22 -3.20
CA ALA A 84 3.10 -18.45 -3.73
C ALA A 84 3.32 -18.56 -5.25
N ASP A 85 3.24 -17.43 -5.94
CA ASP A 85 3.53 -17.28 -7.37
C ASP A 85 4.08 -15.87 -7.65
N ALA A 86 4.35 -15.55 -8.92
CA ALA A 86 4.92 -14.27 -9.33
C ALA A 86 4.11 -13.03 -8.92
N LEU A 87 2.81 -13.20 -8.64
CA LEU A 87 1.82 -12.17 -8.36
C LEU A 87 1.06 -12.36 -7.04
N THR A 88 1.29 -13.46 -6.29
CA THR A 88 0.52 -13.77 -5.08
C THR A 88 1.44 -13.99 -3.89
N VAL A 89 1.19 -13.28 -2.79
CA VAL A 89 1.88 -13.52 -1.51
C VAL A 89 1.10 -14.52 -0.66
N ASP A 90 1.81 -15.50 -0.09
CA ASP A 90 1.27 -16.41 0.92
C ASP A 90 1.47 -15.82 2.32
N ARG A 91 0.39 -15.23 2.84
CA ARG A 91 0.39 -14.55 4.14
C ARG A 91 0.66 -15.51 5.31
N LEU A 92 0.09 -16.72 5.27
CA LEU A 92 0.23 -17.70 6.35
C LEU A 92 1.63 -18.31 6.34
N ALA A 93 2.12 -18.71 5.16
CA ALA A 93 3.48 -19.23 5.02
C ALA A 93 4.53 -18.17 5.38
N SER A 94 4.27 -16.88 5.14
CA SER A 94 5.13 -15.78 5.57
C SER A 94 5.26 -15.72 7.09
N LEU A 95 4.14 -15.76 7.81
CA LEU A 95 4.14 -15.70 9.28
C LEU A 95 4.77 -16.94 9.91
N GLU A 96 4.47 -18.13 9.38
CA GLU A 96 5.06 -19.38 9.87
C GLU A 96 6.56 -19.42 9.64
N LYS A 97 7.01 -19.06 8.43
CA LYS A 97 8.44 -19.01 8.13
C LYS A 97 9.17 -17.99 9.00
N TYR A 98 8.57 -16.83 9.25
CA TYR A 98 9.16 -15.83 10.14
C TYR A 98 9.25 -16.36 11.57
N HIS A 99 8.21 -17.04 12.06
CA HIS A 99 8.19 -17.66 13.37
C HIS A 99 9.36 -18.64 13.54
N GLN A 100 9.53 -19.57 12.60
CA GLN A 100 10.61 -20.56 12.65
C GLN A 100 12.01 -19.93 12.50
N THR A 101 12.13 -18.87 11.69
CA THR A 101 13.43 -18.27 11.35
C THR A 101 13.91 -17.30 12.43
N ALA A 102 13.02 -16.47 12.99
CA ALA A 102 13.41 -15.31 13.79
C ALA A 102 12.83 -15.33 15.22
N VAL A 103 11.76 -16.08 15.48
CA VAL A 103 11.10 -16.13 16.80
C VAL A 103 11.59 -17.31 17.62
N VAL A 104 11.55 -18.53 17.06
CA VAL A 104 11.99 -19.75 17.76
C VAL A 104 13.48 -19.70 18.16
N PRO A 105 14.44 -19.39 17.27
CA PRO A 105 15.86 -19.35 17.62
C PRO A 105 16.33 -17.99 18.16
N ARG A 106 15.41 -17.09 18.53
CA ARG A 106 15.71 -15.67 18.78
C ARG A 106 16.85 -15.42 19.77
N GLU A 107 16.82 -16.07 20.93
CA GLU A 107 17.86 -15.88 21.97
C GLU A 107 19.24 -16.29 21.46
N ALA A 108 19.31 -17.37 20.67
CA ALA A 108 20.56 -17.80 20.06
C ALA A 108 21.05 -16.80 19.01
N ILE A 109 20.13 -16.28 18.18
CA ILE A 109 20.45 -15.23 17.19
C ILE A 109 21.01 -14.00 17.89
N LEU A 110 20.32 -13.45 18.89
CA LEU A 110 20.75 -12.23 19.58
C LEU A 110 22.15 -12.40 20.19
N ARG A 111 22.40 -13.51 20.90
CA ARG A 111 23.73 -13.79 21.46
C ARG A 111 24.81 -13.83 20.38
N THR A 112 24.57 -14.58 19.30
CA THR A 112 25.54 -14.69 18.20
C THR A 112 25.78 -13.36 17.50
N GLU A 113 24.75 -12.56 17.26
CA GLU A 113 24.90 -11.26 16.61
C GLU A 113 25.61 -10.25 17.51
N VAL A 114 25.32 -10.21 18.82
CA VAL A 114 26.04 -9.35 19.78
C VAL A 114 27.53 -9.69 19.83
N GLU A 115 27.86 -10.98 19.98
CA GLU A 115 29.25 -11.45 19.97
C GLU A 115 29.96 -11.10 18.65
N TRP A 116 29.27 -11.28 17.52
CA TRP A 116 29.82 -10.97 16.21
C TRP A 116 30.04 -9.47 16.00
N LEU A 117 29.08 -8.61 16.37
CA LEU A 117 29.20 -7.15 16.28
C LEU A 117 30.41 -6.62 17.06
N HIS A 118 30.66 -7.17 18.26
CA HIS A 118 31.86 -6.84 19.03
C HIS A 118 33.14 -7.35 18.38
N SER A 119 33.11 -8.56 17.80
CA SER A 119 34.28 -9.17 17.16
C SER A 119 34.81 -8.35 15.97
N ILE A 120 33.91 -7.74 15.19
CA ILE A 120 34.26 -6.86 14.07
C ILE A 120 34.49 -5.41 14.49
N LYS A 121 34.24 -5.08 15.77
CA LYS A 121 34.30 -3.72 16.32
C LYS A 121 33.42 -2.74 15.52
N ALA A 122 32.17 -3.12 15.27
CA ALA A 122 31.26 -2.29 14.49
C ALA A 122 31.05 -0.91 15.15
N ASP A 123 31.20 0.15 14.36
CA ASP A 123 30.95 1.54 14.77
C ASP A 123 29.46 1.91 14.65
N LEU A 124 28.78 1.32 13.66
CA LEU A 124 27.35 1.53 13.42
C LEU A 124 26.70 0.28 12.80
N VAL A 125 25.50 -0.05 13.28
CA VAL A 125 24.63 -1.06 12.65
C VAL A 125 23.65 -0.36 11.71
N VAL A 126 23.53 -0.83 10.49
CA VAL A 126 22.57 -0.34 9.50
C VAL A 126 21.61 -1.46 9.14
N SER A 127 20.31 -1.19 9.11
CA SER A 127 19.30 -2.20 8.79
C SER A 127 18.42 -1.78 7.61
N ASP A 128 18.50 -2.54 6.52
CA ASP A 128 17.46 -2.61 5.49
C ASP A 128 16.43 -3.66 5.93
N VAL A 129 15.58 -3.22 6.86
CA VAL A 129 14.41 -3.89 7.47
C VAL A 129 14.65 -5.22 8.17
N VAL A 130 15.87 -5.58 8.58
CA VAL A 130 16.10 -6.73 9.46
C VAL A 130 15.80 -6.33 10.91
N PRO A 131 14.71 -6.79 11.55
CA PRO A 131 14.30 -6.27 12.86
C PRO A 131 15.31 -6.60 13.96
N VAL A 132 15.70 -7.87 14.04
CA VAL A 132 16.59 -8.39 15.09
C VAL A 132 17.97 -7.69 15.13
N ALA A 133 18.41 -7.09 14.02
CA ALA A 133 19.63 -6.31 13.96
C ALA A 133 19.59 -5.05 14.85
N CYS A 134 18.44 -4.38 14.95
CA CYS A 134 18.27 -3.20 15.80
C CYS A 134 18.35 -3.57 17.27
N ARG A 135 17.76 -4.73 17.65
CA ARG A 135 17.84 -5.25 19.00
C ARG A 135 19.25 -5.72 19.36
N ALA A 136 19.89 -6.50 18.48
CA ALA A 136 21.27 -6.94 18.67
C ALA A 136 22.25 -5.77 18.82
N ALA A 137 22.06 -4.70 18.04
CA ALA A 137 22.85 -3.47 18.19
C ALA A 137 22.67 -2.84 19.58
N ALA A 138 21.44 -2.72 20.05
CA ALA A 138 21.15 -2.18 21.38
C ALA A 138 21.73 -3.04 22.50
N ASP A 139 21.60 -4.36 22.41
CA ASP A 139 22.17 -5.31 23.39
C ASP A 139 23.72 -5.26 23.38
N ALA A 140 24.33 -4.96 22.23
CA ALA A 140 25.78 -4.72 22.09
C ALA A 140 26.21 -3.29 22.47
N GLY A 141 25.29 -2.39 22.82
CA GLY A 141 25.60 -0.98 23.09
C GLY A 141 26.07 -0.18 21.87
N ILE A 142 25.74 -0.63 20.66
CA ILE A 142 26.08 -0.01 19.37
C ILE A 142 24.83 0.69 18.81
N ARG A 143 25.02 1.88 18.24
CA ARG A 143 23.91 2.64 17.62
C ARG A 143 23.46 1.96 16.33
N SER A 144 22.16 2.04 16.03
CA SER A 144 21.61 1.50 14.79
C SER A 144 20.75 2.50 14.03
N VAL A 145 20.77 2.43 12.71
CA VAL A 145 19.95 3.25 11.81
C VAL A 145 19.25 2.35 10.79
N CYS A 146 17.96 2.56 10.56
CA CYS A 146 17.24 1.85 9.49
C CYS A 146 17.26 2.64 8.18
N VAL A 147 17.34 1.96 7.03
CA VAL A 147 17.24 2.58 5.70
C VAL A 147 16.21 1.81 4.88
N THR A 148 15.01 2.37 4.72
CA THR A 148 13.90 1.66 4.06
C THR A 148 12.71 2.57 3.72
N ASN A 149 11.78 2.06 2.92
CA ASN A 149 10.46 2.64 2.68
C ASN A 149 9.32 1.88 3.39
N PHE A 150 9.51 0.67 3.90
CA PHE A 150 8.48 -0.04 4.68
C PHE A 150 9.08 -0.79 5.87
N SER A 151 8.25 -1.31 6.76
CA SER A 151 8.67 -2.13 7.90
C SER A 151 7.88 -3.43 7.99
N TRP A 152 8.48 -4.51 8.48
CA TRP A 152 7.80 -5.82 8.53
C TRP A 152 6.61 -5.86 9.48
N ASP A 153 6.58 -5.04 10.54
CA ASP A 153 5.41 -4.91 11.42
C ASP A 153 4.19 -4.37 10.64
N PHE A 154 4.40 -3.41 9.73
CA PHE A 154 3.35 -2.90 8.86
C PHE A 154 2.87 -3.98 7.87
N ILE A 155 3.79 -4.69 7.22
CA ILE A 155 3.42 -5.74 6.25
C ILE A 155 2.69 -6.90 6.94
N TYR A 156 3.19 -7.36 8.08
CA TYR A 156 2.61 -8.52 8.78
C TYR A 156 1.34 -8.18 9.57
N ALA A 157 1.06 -6.92 9.88
CA ALA A 157 -0.18 -6.52 10.56
C ALA A 157 -1.43 -7.03 9.81
N GLU A 158 -1.49 -6.86 8.48
CA GLU A 158 -2.61 -7.37 7.67
C GLU A 158 -2.65 -8.90 7.63
N TYR A 159 -1.48 -9.55 7.63
CA TYR A 159 -1.40 -11.01 7.55
C TYR A 159 -1.97 -11.65 8.81
N VAL A 160 -1.71 -11.04 9.97
CA VAL A 160 -2.22 -11.49 11.26
C VAL A 160 -3.73 -11.32 11.38
N VAL A 161 -4.32 -10.29 10.76
CA VAL A 161 -5.79 -10.14 10.69
C VAL A 161 -6.43 -11.36 10.01
N ALA A 162 -5.79 -11.91 8.98
CA ALA A 162 -6.26 -13.10 8.29
C ALA A 162 -5.89 -14.43 8.99
N ALA A 163 -4.76 -14.49 9.69
CA ALA A 163 -4.22 -15.70 10.31
C ALA A 163 -4.75 -16.00 11.72
N GLY A 164 -5.40 -15.04 12.37
CA GLY A 164 -5.88 -15.16 13.75
C GLY A 164 -4.83 -14.80 14.81
N ASN A 165 -5.18 -14.97 16.09
CA ASN A 165 -4.47 -14.32 17.20
C ASN A 165 -3.06 -14.87 17.48
N HIS A 166 -2.71 -16.07 17.00
CA HIS A 166 -1.48 -16.77 17.36
C HIS A 166 -0.20 -16.06 16.89
N HIS A 167 -0.28 -15.30 15.80
CA HIS A 167 0.88 -14.59 15.24
C HIS A 167 0.97 -13.10 15.66
N ARG A 168 0.07 -12.64 16.54
CA ARG A 168 0.04 -11.22 16.96
C ARG A 168 1.34 -10.75 17.62
N SER A 169 1.96 -11.60 18.43
CA SER A 169 3.21 -11.28 19.12
C SER A 169 4.36 -10.98 18.16
N ILE A 170 4.33 -11.53 16.94
CA ILE A 170 5.36 -11.30 15.91
C ILE A 170 5.42 -9.82 15.53
N VAL A 171 4.26 -9.21 15.25
CA VAL A 171 4.17 -7.79 14.86
C VAL A 171 4.69 -6.88 15.97
N TRP A 172 4.29 -7.17 17.22
CA TRP A 172 4.75 -6.40 18.38
C TRP A 172 6.26 -6.51 18.59
N GLN A 173 6.81 -7.71 18.46
CA GLN A 173 8.24 -7.95 18.62
C GLN A 173 9.06 -7.24 17.54
N ILE A 174 8.60 -7.28 16.28
CA ILE A 174 9.25 -6.56 15.17
C ILE A 174 9.23 -5.05 15.43
N ALA A 175 8.09 -4.51 15.86
CA ALA A 175 7.95 -3.09 16.13
C ALA A 175 8.79 -2.64 17.34
N GLU A 176 8.90 -3.47 18.38
CA GLU A 176 9.81 -3.26 19.51
C GLU A 176 11.26 -3.23 19.04
N ASP A 177 11.67 -4.21 18.23
CA ASP A 177 13.02 -4.30 17.67
C ASP A 177 13.40 -3.03 16.90
N TYR A 178 12.56 -2.59 15.96
CA TYR A 178 12.79 -1.34 15.23
C TYR A 178 12.84 -0.10 16.13
N SER A 179 12.12 -0.09 17.26
CA SER A 179 12.10 1.06 18.17
C SER A 179 13.44 1.30 18.90
N HIS A 180 14.37 0.35 18.81
CA HIS A 180 15.74 0.48 19.34
C HIS A 180 16.70 1.23 18.40
N CYS A 181 16.33 1.45 17.14
CA CYS A 181 17.18 2.26 16.25
C CYS A 181 17.11 3.75 16.61
N GLU A 182 18.19 4.47 16.30
CA GLU A 182 18.35 5.90 16.56
C GLU A 182 17.37 6.72 15.71
N PHE A 183 17.28 6.41 14.42
CA PHE A 183 16.30 6.98 13.49
C PHE A 183 16.18 6.13 12.21
N LEU A 184 15.17 6.46 11.41
CA LEU A 184 14.94 5.91 10.08
C LEU A 184 15.39 6.92 9.01
N LEU A 185 16.24 6.48 8.08
CA LEU A 185 16.39 7.09 6.76
C LEU A 185 15.28 6.56 5.86
N ARG A 186 14.24 7.37 5.64
CA ARG A 186 13.02 6.96 4.95
C ARG A 186 13.14 7.24 3.46
N LEU A 187 13.02 6.17 2.69
CA LEU A 187 13.06 6.20 1.23
C LEU A 187 11.68 6.62 0.65
N PRO A 188 11.62 7.27 -0.53
CA PRO A 188 10.36 7.65 -1.17
C PRO A 188 9.41 6.47 -1.43
N GLY A 189 8.10 6.72 -1.54
CA GLY A 189 7.11 5.64 -1.70
C GLY A 189 6.93 4.81 -0.42
N TYR A 190 7.07 5.47 0.73
CA TYR A 190 7.04 4.82 2.03
C TYR A 190 5.65 4.44 2.51
N CYS A 191 5.59 3.34 3.25
CA CYS A 191 4.45 2.94 4.06
C CYS A 191 4.46 3.68 5.42
N PRO A 192 3.33 3.71 6.15
CA PRO A 192 3.33 4.05 7.56
C PRO A 192 4.28 3.12 8.32
N MET A 193 5.23 3.70 9.06
CA MET A 193 6.18 2.94 9.87
C MET A 193 6.27 3.54 11.28
N PRO A 194 5.23 3.35 12.11
CA PRO A 194 5.08 4.05 13.37
C PRO A 194 6.01 3.54 14.49
N ALA A 195 6.71 2.42 14.26
CA ALA A 195 7.75 1.90 15.15
C ALA A 195 8.97 2.84 15.25
N PHE A 196 9.21 3.66 14.22
CA PHE A 196 10.32 4.62 14.19
C PHE A 196 9.90 5.96 14.80
N ARG A 197 10.73 6.45 15.73
CA ARG A 197 10.46 7.70 16.47
C ARG A 197 10.93 8.93 15.72
N ASP A 198 12.10 8.83 15.11
CA ASP A 198 12.76 9.90 14.37
C ASP A 198 12.97 9.44 12.93
N VAL A 199 12.66 10.33 11.99
CA VAL A 199 12.63 10.01 10.56
C VAL A 199 13.29 11.13 9.79
N ILE A 200 14.20 10.77 8.90
CA ILE A 200 14.86 11.66 7.95
C ILE A 200 14.52 11.15 6.56
N ASP A 201 13.78 11.95 5.79
CA ASP A 201 13.51 11.62 4.40
C ASP A 201 14.79 11.82 3.57
N VAL A 202 15.17 10.79 2.81
CA VAL A 202 16.31 10.85 1.89
C VAL A 202 15.84 10.78 0.44
N PRO A 203 16.64 11.26 -0.52
CA PRO A 203 16.30 11.17 -1.93
C PRO A 203 16.16 9.72 -2.43
N LEU A 204 15.69 9.57 -3.66
CA LEU A 204 15.52 8.26 -4.26
C LEU A 204 16.87 7.55 -4.39
N VAL A 205 16.92 6.30 -3.94
CA VAL A 205 18.10 5.43 -4.13
C VAL A 205 17.95 4.69 -5.44
N VAL A 206 18.91 4.92 -6.34
CA VAL A 206 18.89 4.42 -7.71
C VAL A 206 20.30 3.99 -8.06
N ARG A 207 20.44 2.81 -8.69
CA ARG A 207 21.71 2.38 -9.27
C ARG A 207 22.08 3.27 -10.45
N ARG A 208 23.36 3.58 -10.64
CA ARG A 208 23.81 4.36 -11.80
C ARG A 208 23.75 3.56 -13.11
N LEU A 209 23.62 4.25 -14.23
CA LEU A 209 23.83 3.64 -15.55
C LEU A 209 25.32 3.39 -15.79
N HIS A 210 25.64 2.23 -16.37
CA HIS A 210 26.99 1.94 -16.86
C HIS A 210 27.14 2.25 -18.35
N LYS A 211 26.05 2.11 -19.11
CA LYS A 211 26.02 2.35 -20.55
C LYS A 211 24.86 3.26 -20.94
N SER A 212 25.05 4.03 -21.99
CA SER A 212 23.97 4.79 -22.61
C SER A 212 23.01 3.88 -23.37
N ARG A 213 21.78 4.36 -23.60
CA ARG A 213 20.78 3.67 -24.44
C ARG A 213 21.34 3.20 -25.79
N SER A 214 22.12 4.05 -26.46
CA SER A 214 22.63 3.74 -27.80
C SER A 214 23.69 2.63 -27.78
N GLU A 215 24.55 2.61 -26.76
CA GLU A 215 25.53 1.54 -26.56
C GLU A 215 24.85 0.19 -26.31
N VAL A 216 23.88 0.15 -25.40
CA VAL A 216 23.11 -1.07 -25.09
C VAL A 216 22.38 -1.58 -26.33
N ARG A 217 21.72 -0.68 -27.08
CA ARG A 217 21.00 -1.06 -28.31
C ARG A 217 21.92 -1.59 -29.39
N LYS A 218 23.09 -0.97 -29.58
CA LYS A 218 24.10 -1.44 -30.53
C LYS A 218 24.61 -2.84 -30.17
N GLU A 219 24.89 -3.10 -28.89
CA GLU A 219 25.33 -4.42 -28.41
C GLU A 219 24.28 -5.50 -28.63
N LEU A 220 23.00 -5.16 -28.47
CA LEU A 220 21.88 -6.07 -28.70
C LEU A 220 21.44 -6.16 -30.18
N GLY A 221 22.06 -5.39 -31.09
CA GLY A 221 21.68 -5.33 -32.50
C GLY A 221 20.28 -4.73 -32.75
N ILE A 222 19.82 -3.85 -31.86
CA ILE A 222 18.50 -3.21 -31.92
C ILE A 222 18.64 -1.83 -32.59
N ALA A 223 17.87 -1.59 -33.65
CA ALA A 223 17.82 -0.28 -34.30
C ALA A 223 17.08 0.76 -33.44
N GLU A 224 17.42 2.04 -33.59
CA GLU A 224 16.90 3.09 -32.70
C GLU A 224 15.39 3.34 -32.83
N ASP A 225 14.82 3.10 -34.01
CA ASP A 225 13.40 3.24 -34.32
C ASP A 225 12.54 2.07 -33.81
N VAL A 226 13.17 0.93 -33.48
CA VAL A 226 12.50 -0.24 -32.92
C VAL A 226 12.03 0.06 -31.50
N LYS A 227 10.78 -0.29 -31.21
CA LYS A 227 10.19 -0.17 -29.87
C LYS A 227 10.51 -1.39 -29.02
N VAL A 228 10.96 -1.13 -27.79
CA VAL A 228 11.44 -2.16 -26.87
C VAL A 228 10.63 -2.12 -25.57
N VAL A 229 10.09 -3.26 -25.16
CA VAL A 229 9.55 -3.46 -23.82
C VAL A 229 10.49 -4.34 -23.01
N ILE A 230 10.80 -3.98 -21.78
CA ILE A 230 11.50 -4.89 -20.85
C ILE A 230 10.49 -5.63 -19.98
N PHE A 231 10.54 -6.96 -20.00
CA PHE A 231 9.68 -7.85 -19.23
C PHE A 231 10.43 -8.33 -17.99
N ASN A 232 10.03 -7.81 -16.82
CA ASN A 232 10.75 -8.05 -15.58
C ASN A 232 9.81 -8.40 -14.42
N PHE A 233 9.87 -9.67 -13.99
CA PHE A 233 9.12 -10.21 -12.85
C PHE A 233 10.04 -10.65 -11.69
N GLY A 234 11.23 -10.05 -11.58
CA GLY A 234 12.09 -10.15 -10.40
C GLY A 234 12.70 -11.54 -10.17
N GLY A 235 13.10 -12.23 -11.24
CA GLY A 235 13.85 -13.49 -11.18
C GLY A 235 13.03 -14.74 -10.81
N GLN A 236 11.73 -14.59 -10.57
CA GLN A 236 10.84 -15.75 -10.43
C GLN A 236 10.39 -16.22 -11.81
N PRO A 237 10.43 -17.53 -12.11
CA PRO A 237 9.86 -18.05 -13.33
C PRO A 237 8.37 -17.72 -13.37
N ALA A 238 7.97 -16.85 -14.31
CA ALA A 238 6.56 -16.50 -14.46
C ALA A 238 5.71 -17.69 -14.95
N GLY A 239 6.35 -18.71 -15.56
CA GLY A 239 5.68 -19.90 -16.08
C GLY A 239 4.77 -19.63 -17.29
N TRP A 240 4.79 -18.41 -17.84
CA TRP A 240 3.91 -18.02 -18.93
C TRP A 240 4.50 -18.38 -20.29
N LYS A 241 3.66 -18.95 -21.17
CA LYS A 241 3.99 -19.20 -22.57
C LYS A 241 3.76 -17.92 -23.37
N LEU A 242 4.79 -17.10 -23.47
CA LEU A 242 4.79 -15.87 -24.25
C LEU A 242 4.53 -16.18 -25.73
N LYS A 243 3.74 -15.33 -26.39
CA LYS A 243 3.40 -15.50 -27.81
C LYS A 243 3.73 -14.23 -28.61
N LYS A 244 4.10 -14.42 -29.88
CA LYS A 244 4.52 -13.33 -30.77
C LYS A 244 3.46 -12.22 -30.85
N GLU A 245 2.19 -12.61 -30.93
CA GLU A 245 1.03 -11.73 -31.13
C GLU A 245 0.66 -10.86 -29.91
N TRP A 246 1.32 -11.05 -28.76
CA TRP A 246 1.06 -10.24 -27.57
C TRP A 246 1.71 -8.85 -27.66
N LEU A 247 2.77 -8.71 -28.47
CA LEU A 247 3.41 -7.43 -28.73
C LEU A 247 2.79 -6.73 -29.96
N PRO A 248 2.84 -5.39 -30.03
CA PRO A 248 2.54 -4.68 -31.28
C PRO A 248 3.55 -5.05 -32.37
N ASP A 249 3.15 -4.92 -33.64
CA ASP A 249 4.00 -5.25 -34.77
C ASP A 249 5.30 -4.43 -34.78
N GLY A 250 6.43 -5.09 -35.01
CA GLY A 250 7.76 -4.47 -35.03
C GLY A 250 8.39 -4.22 -33.65
N TRP A 251 7.71 -4.59 -32.55
CA TRP A 251 8.28 -4.46 -31.20
C TRP A 251 9.15 -5.65 -30.82
N LEU A 252 10.14 -5.38 -29.96
CA LEU A 252 10.94 -6.38 -29.28
C LEU A 252 10.65 -6.39 -27.77
N CYS A 253 10.77 -7.56 -27.16
CA CYS A 253 10.66 -7.74 -25.71
C CYS A 253 11.96 -8.30 -25.13
N LEU A 254 12.58 -7.59 -24.20
CA LEU A 254 13.73 -8.07 -23.44
C LEU A 254 13.25 -8.84 -22.21
N VAL A 255 13.54 -10.13 -22.12
CA VAL A 255 13.03 -11.00 -21.06
C VAL A 255 14.08 -11.21 -19.97
N CYS A 256 13.85 -10.66 -18.79
CA CYS A 256 14.70 -10.86 -17.62
C CYS A 256 14.45 -12.23 -16.98
N GLY A 257 15.51 -12.98 -16.70
CA GLY A 257 15.44 -14.21 -15.90
C GLY A 257 14.74 -15.40 -16.57
N ALA A 258 14.66 -15.42 -17.91
CA ALA A 258 14.18 -16.59 -18.64
C ALA A 258 15.06 -17.83 -18.37
N SER A 259 14.46 -19.00 -18.21
CA SER A 259 15.22 -20.23 -17.97
C SER A 259 16.02 -20.65 -19.20
N ASP A 260 17.04 -21.49 -19.02
CA ASP A 260 17.86 -22.02 -20.13
C ASP A 260 17.09 -22.94 -21.06
N THR A 261 15.98 -23.49 -20.58
CA THR A 261 15.08 -24.38 -21.31
C THR A 261 13.85 -23.67 -21.87
N GLN A 262 13.68 -22.37 -21.63
CA GLN A 262 12.50 -21.64 -22.09
C GLN A 262 12.67 -21.22 -23.55
N GLU A 263 11.85 -21.81 -24.43
CA GLU A 263 11.72 -21.33 -25.80
C GLU A 263 10.95 -20.01 -25.84
N LEU A 264 11.55 -19.00 -26.48
CA LEU A 264 10.96 -17.67 -26.64
C LEU A 264 10.60 -17.41 -28.11
N PRO A 265 9.49 -16.71 -28.40
CA PRO A 265 9.16 -16.32 -29.76
C PRO A 265 10.20 -15.38 -30.38
N PRO A 266 10.28 -15.24 -31.72
CA PRO A 266 11.35 -14.49 -32.39
C PRO A 266 11.48 -13.00 -32.02
N ASN A 267 10.40 -12.38 -31.53
CA ASN A 267 10.38 -10.99 -31.06
C ASN A 267 10.67 -10.84 -29.55
N TYR A 268 11.13 -11.91 -28.90
CA TYR A 268 11.53 -11.93 -27.50
C TYR A 268 13.00 -12.29 -27.39
N VAL A 269 13.79 -11.40 -26.79
CA VAL A 269 15.23 -11.55 -26.58
C VAL A 269 15.46 -11.98 -25.15
N LYS A 270 16.03 -13.17 -24.96
CA LYS A 270 16.47 -13.63 -23.65
C LYS A 270 17.68 -12.82 -23.20
N LEU A 271 17.60 -12.22 -22.03
CA LEU A 271 18.74 -11.56 -21.40
C LEU A 271 19.61 -12.56 -20.62
N ALA A 272 20.91 -12.29 -20.56
CA ALA A 272 21.83 -13.04 -19.72
C ALA A 272 21.45 -12.92 -18.23
N LYS A 273 21.78 -13.93 -17.43
CA LYS A 273 21.42 -13.97 -15.99
C LYS A 273 22.08 -12.86 -15.18
N ASP A 274 23.26 -12.44 -15.62
CA ASP A 274 24.11 -11.39 -15.06
C ASP A 274 23.93 -10.04 -15.78
N ALA A 275 22.96 -9.91 -16.69
CA ALA A 275 22.73 -8.67 -17.40
C ALA A 275 22.35 -7.53 -16.44
N TYR A 276 23.04 -6.40 -16.59
CA TYR A 276 22.80 -5.21 -15.78
C TYR A 276 21.47 -4.57 -16.14
N THR A 277 20.45 -4.85 -15.33
CA THR A 277 19.05 -4.47 -15.61
C THR A 277 18.83 -2.95 -15.75
N PRO A 278 19.48 -2.05 -14.97
CA PRO A 278 19.29 -0.60 -15.12
C PRO A 278 19.59 -0.08 -16.53
N ASP A 279 20.67 -0.55 -17.15
CA ASP A 279 21.05 -0.18 -18.52
C ASP A 279 19.98 -0.63 -19.54
N LEU A 280 19.46 -1.84 -19.37
CA LEU A 280 18.42 -2.42 -20.22
C LEU A 280 17.08 -1.68 -20.05
N MET A 281 16.76 -1.24 -18.83
CA MET A 281 15.60 -0.40 -18.55
C MET A 281 15.71 0.94 -19.27
N ALA A 282 16.85 1.64 -19.14
CA ALA A 282 17.08 2.91 -19.84
C ALA A 282 17.13 2.76 -21.37
N ALA A 283 17.50 1.58 -21.87
CA ALA A 283 17.49 1.25 -23.29
C ALA A 283 16.11 0.86 -23.85
N SER A 284 15.10 0.71 -22.98
CA SER A 284 13.73 0.32 -23.34
C SER A 284 12.80 1.52 -23.52
N ASP A 285 11.70 1.36 -24.24
CA ASP A 285 10.65 2.39 -24.38
C ASP A 285 9.58 2.30 -23.28
N CYS A 286 9.36 1.10 -22.73
CA CYS A 286 8.55 0.90 -21.53
C CYS A 286 8.95 -0.40 -20.80
N MET A 287 8.46 -0.55 -19.58
CA MET A 287 8.60 -1.74 -18.76
C MET A 287 7.25 -2.43 -18.57
N LEU A 288 7.25 -3.77 -18.58
CA LEU A 288 6.13 -4.62 -18.16
C LEU A 288 6.58 -5.51 -17.01
N GLY A 289 5.92 -5.43 -15.86
CA GLY A 289 6.37 -6.16 -14.68
C GLY A 289 5.46 -6.06 -13.46
N LYS A 290 5.99 -6.52 -12.32
CA LYS A 290 5.40 -6.29 -11.00
C LYS A 290 6.07 -5.09 -10.33
N ILE A 291 5.30 -4.32 -9.57
CA ILE A 291 5.82 -3.17 -8.82
C ILE A 291 6.64 -3.67 -7.64
N GLY A 292 7.95 -3.40 -7.60
CA GLY A 292 8.75 -3.45 -6.37
C GLY A 292 9.63 -2.21 -6.26
N TYR A 293 10.07 -1.85 -5.04
CA TYR A 293 10.80 -0.59 -4.79
C TYR A 293 11.92 -0.33 -5.81
N GLY A 294 12.82 -1.30 -6.02
CA GLY A 294 13.96 -1.12 -6.95
C GLY A 294 13.53 -0.87 -8.41
N THR A 295 12.54 -1.61 -8.91
CA THR A 295 12.02 -1.39 -10.27
C THR A 295 11.31 -0.04 -10.41
N VAL A 296 10.63 0.40 -9.35
CA VAL A 296 9.92 1.68 -9.34
C VAL A 296 10.91 2.83 -9.27
N SER A 297 11.93 2.74 -8.41
CA SER A 297 12.93 3.79 -8.29
C SER A 297 13.71 3.99 -9.59
N GLU A 298 14.09 2.88 -10.25
CA GLU A 298 14.75 2.92 -11.56
C GLU A 298 13.83 3.43 -12.67
N ALA A 299 12.56 2.98 -12.72
CA ALA A 299 11.61 3.47 -13.70
C ALA A 299 11.40 4.99 -13.59
N LEU A 300 11.25 5.52 -12.37
CA LEU A 300 11.11 6.95 -12.13
C LEU A 300 12.37 7.72 -12.51
N ALA A 301 13.54 7.26 -12.08
CA ALA A 301 14.81 7.92 -12.34
C ALA A 301 15.14 8.01 -13.84
N TYR A 302 14.83 6.94 -14.59
CA TYR A 302 15.06 6.87 -16.03
C TYR A 302 13.88 7.34 -16.86
N LYS A 303 12.81 7.82 -16.21
CA LYS A 303 11.58 8.29 -16.87
C LYS A 303 11.01 7.23 -17.81
N LEU A 304 11.07 5.97 -17.41
CA LEU A 304 10.61 4.81 -18.17
C LEU A 304 9.14 4.51 -17.83
N PRO A 305 8.20 4.65 -18.77
CA PRO A 305 6.81 4.24 -18.57
C PRO A 305 6.71 2.79 -18.09
N PHE A 306 5.96 2.57 -17.02
CA PHE A 306 5.86 1.29 -16.35
C PHE A 306 4.42 0.77 -16.42
N VAL A 307 4.21 -0.23 -17.26
CA VAL A 307 3.01 -1.06 -17.27
C VAL A 307 3.14 -2.13 -16.20
N PHE A 308 2.30 -2.07 -15.17
CA PHE A 308 2.41 -2.97 -14.03
C PHE A 308 1.18 -3.83 -13.84
N VAL A 309 1.38 -4.99 -13.23
CA VAL A 309 0.29 -5.88 -12.81
C VAL A 309 0.28 -5.94 -11.29
N ARG A 310 -0.92 -5.83 -10.72
CA ARG A 310 -1.12 -5.87 -9.27
C ARG A 310 -0.79 -7.23 -8.68
N ARG A 311 -0.33 -7.20 -7.43
CA ARG A 311 -0.09 -8.37 -6.61
C ARG A 311 -1.13 -8.49 -5.51
N ASP A 312 -1.59 -9.71 -5.31
CA ASP A 312 -2.48 -10.02 -4.21
C ASP A 312 -1.67 -10.08 -2.91
N TYR A 313 -2.15 -9.36 -1.89
CA TYR A 313 -1.60 -9.34 -0.53
C TYR A 313 -0.16 -8.80 -0.40
N PHE A 314 0.23 -7.85 -1.25
CA PHE A 314 1.51 -7.13 -1.10
C PHE A 314 1.28 -5.68 -0.64
N ASN A 315 1.33 -5.46 0.68
CA ASN A 315 0.84 -4.22 1.31
C ASN A 315 1.67 -2.96 0.99
N GLU A 316 2.90 -3.12 0.51
CA GLU A 316 3.73 -2.01 0.03
C GLU A 316 3.24 -1.48 -1.34
N GLU A 317 2.61 -2.32 -2.16
CA GLU A 317 2.22 -2.00 -3.54
C GLU A 317 1.43 -0.70 -3.69
N PRO A 318 0.40 -0.41 -2.87
CA PRO A 318 -0.40 0.80 -3.03
C PRO A 318 0.41 2.09 -2.91
N PHE A 319 1.45 2.11 -2.08
CA PHE A 319 2.31 3.29 -1.87
C PHE A 319 3.23 3.52 -3.07
N LEU A 320 3.82 2.44 -3.58
CA LEU A 320 4.65 2.49 -4.78
C LEU A 320 3.82 2.81 -6.03
N ARG A 321 2.61 2.27 -6.14
CA ARG A 321 1.64 2.62 -7.18
C ARG A 321 1.31 4.10 -7.16
N ASN A 322 0.94 4.64 -6.00
CA ASN A 322 0.64 6.06 -5.86
C ASN A 322 1.82 6.91 -6.30
N MET A 323 3.05 6.49 -5.99
CA MET A 323 4.25 7.16 -6.48
C MET A 323 4.37 7.13 -8.01
N LEU A 324 4.17 5.98 -8.67
CA LEU A 324 4.17 5.88 -10.13
C LEU A 324 3.08 6.74 -10.77
N GLU A 325 1.87 6.75 -10.23
CA GLU A 325 0.73 7.51 -10.75
C GLU A 325 0.95 9.03 -10.57
N HIS A 326 1.44 9.45 -9.40
CA HIS A 326 1.76 10.84 -9.10
C HIS A 326 2.76 11.43 -10.10
N TYR A 327 3.80 10.67 -10.46
CA TYR A 327 4.83 11.08 -11.42
C TYR A 327 4.50 10.69 -12.88
N GLN A 328 3.24 10.37 -13.20
CA GLN A 328 2.78 10.03 -14.55
C GLN A 328 3.59 8.92 -15.23
N CYS A 329 4.04 7.95 -14.44
CA CYS A 329 4.96 6.90 -14.85
C CYS A 329 4.31 5.50 -14.89
N GLY A 330 3.09 5.34 -14.36
CA GLY A 330 2.44 4.04 -14.21
C GLY A 330 1.18 3.85 -15.06
N ILE A 331 1.00 2.63 -15.58
CA ILE A 331 -0.27 2.13 -16.11
C ILE A 331 -0.56 0.76 -15.51
N GLU A 332 -1.71 0.62 -14.85
CA GLU A 332 -2.17 -0.69 -14.38
C GLU A 332 -2.70 -1.52 -15.53
N MET A 333 -2.16 -2.73 -15.70
CA MET A 333 -2.71 -3.82 -16.51
C MET A 333 -3.38 -4.84 -15.58
N ILE A 334 -4.64 -5.17 -15.87
CA ILE A 334 -5.34 -6.20 -15.11
C ILE A 334 -4.75 -7.60 -15.39
N ARG A 335 -4.76 -8.47 -14.37
CA ARG A 335 -4.17 -9.83 -14.45
C ARG A 335 -4.71 -10.66 -15.62
N ARG A 336 -6.00 -10.55 -15.95
CA ARG A 336 -6.61 -11.23 -17.09
C ARG A 336 -5.93 -10.87 -18.41
N ASP A 337 -5.68 -9.59 -18.63
CA ASP A 337 -5.13 -9.08 -19.89
C ASP A 337 -3.64 -9.44 -20.03
N LEU A 338 -2.92 -9.51 -18.91
CA LEU A 338 -1.57 -10.09 -18.87
C LEU A 338 -1.58 -11.54 -19.35
N LEU A 339 -2.44 -12.38 -18.75
CA LEU A 339 -2.44 -13.82 -18.99
C LEU A 339 -3.02 -14.21 -20.38
N THR A 340 -3.92 -13.40 -20.92
CA THR A 340 -4.51 -13.60 -22.26
C THR A 340 -3.72 -12.93 -23.38
N GLY A 341 -2.70 -12.13 -23.05
CA GLY A 341 -1.85 -11.47 -24.04
C GLY A 341 -2.41 -10.18 -24.63
N HIS A 342 -3.39 -9.56 -23.99
CA HIS A 342 -3.99 -8.30 -24.44
C HIS A 342 -3.11 -7.09 -24.06
N TRP A 343 -1.80 -7.15 -24.34
CA TRP A 343 -0.84 -6.14 -23.87
C TRP A 343 -0.80 -4.90 -24.75
N LYS A 344 -1.06 -5.04 -26.05
CA LYS A 344 -0.93 -3.98 -27.07
C LYS A 344 -1.57 -2.64 -26.67
N PRO A 345 -2.82 -2.55 -26.15
CA PRO A 345 -3.39 -1.27 -25.75
C PRO A 345 -2.62 -0.58 -24.62
N TYR A 346 -2.13 -1.35 -23.65
CA TYR A 346 -1.36 -0.83 -22.52
C TYR A 346 0.02 -0.33 -22.95
N LEU A 347 0.71 -1.08 -23.82
CA LEU A 347 2.03 -0.71 -24.35
C LEU A 347 1.96 0.55 -25.21
N LEU A 348 0.95 0.67 -26.08
CA LEU A 348 0.74 1.87 -26.88
C LEU A 348 0.38 3.08 -26.01
N ARG A 349 -0.43 2.89 -24.96
CA ARG A 349 -0.71 3.95 -23.99
C ARG A 349 0.53 4.34 -23.19
N ALA A 350 1.43 3.40 -22.88
CA ALA A 350 2.67 3.71 -22.16
C ALA A 350 3.54 4.73 -22.91
N LEU A 351 3.56 4.68 -24.24
CA LEU A 351 4.30 5.64 -25.07
C LEU A 351 3.71 7.06 -25.06
N THR A 352 2.48 7.24 -24.58
CA THR A 352 1.86 8.58 -24.48
C THR A 352 2.08 9.22 -23.11
N LEU A 353 2.61 8.47 -22.14
CA LEU A 353 2.95 8.99 -20.83
C LEU A 353 4.10 10.00 -20.92
N LYS A 354 4.12 10.93 -19.95
CA LYS A 354 5.18 11.91 -19.77
C LYS A 354 5.71 11.81 -18.34
N PRO A 355 6.51 10.78 -18.02
CA PRO A 355 7.04 10.62 -16.67
C PRO A 355 7.78 11.89 -16.22
N CYS A 356 7.41 12.40 -15.05
CA CYS A 356 7.78 13.75 -14.60
C CYS A 356 8.56 13.76 -13.27
N TYR A 357 9.24 12.67 -12.94
CA TYR A 357 10.11 12.65 -11.75
C TYR A 357 11.24 13.69 -11.88
N ASP A 358 11.28 14.63 -10.96
CA ASP A 358 12.16 15.80 -10.95
C ASP A 358 12.93 15.99 -9.62
N ARG A 359 12.77 15.05 -8.68
CA ARG A 359 13.46 15.05 -7.39
C ARG A 359 14.86 14.44 -7.49
N PRO A 360 15.76 14.69 -6.52
CA PRO A 360 17.10 14.12 -6.54
C PRO A 360 17.11 12.58 -6.47
N ILE A 361 18.09 11.97 -7.14
CA ILE A 361 18.28 10.52 -7.26
C ILE A 361 19.59 10.02 -6.61
N ASN A 362 20.29 10.89 -5.87
CA ASN A 362 21.54 10.57 -5.18
C ASN A 362 21.30 10.06 -3.75
N GLY A 363 20.19 9.34 -3.53
CA GLY A 363 19.81 8.85 -2.20
C GLY A 363 20.86 7.95 -1.56
N GLY A 364 21.58 7.16 -2.36
CA GLY A 364 22.66 6.28 -1.87
C GLY A 364 23.80 7.07 -1.22
N GLU A 365 24.24 8.15 -1.89
CA GLU A 365 25.27 9.06 -1.41
C GLU A 365 24.82 9.80 -0.14
N VAL A 366 23.61 10.37 -0.17
CA VAL A 366 23.05 11.12 0.97
C VAL A 366 22.89 10.20 2.19
N ALA A 367 22.38 8.99 2.00
CA ALA A 367 22.25 8.02 3.08
C ALA A 367 23.62 7.64 3.65
N ALA A 368 24.60 7.33 2.80
CA ALA A 368 25.96 6.99 3.26
C ALA A 368 26.60 8.14 4.05
N HIS A 369 26.42 9.39 3.61
CA HIS A 369 26.93 10.55 4.33
C HIS A 369 26.31 10.72 5.71
N ILE A 370 24.97 10.58 5.81
CA ILE A 370 24.27 10.64 7.11
C ILE A 370 24.76 9.51 8.02
N LEU A 371 24.89 8.29 7.50
CA LEU A 371 25.39 7.13 8.27
C LEU A 371 26.82 7.35 8.77
N GLN A 372 27.72 7.88 7.95
CA GLN A 372 29.08 8.26 8.34
C GLN A 372 29.07 9.27 9.48
N ASP A 373 28.31 10.34 9.31
CA ASP A 373 28.23 11.41 10.30
C ASP A 373 27.62 10.91 11.62
N THR A 374 26.61 10.05 11.56
CA THR A 374 26.05 9.39 12.73
C THR A 374 27.09 8.52 13.41
N ALA A 375 27.83 7.69 12.68
CA ALA A 375 28.87 6.83 13.23
C ALA A 375 29.95 7.63 14.00
N VAL A 376 30.36 8.81 13.51
CA VAL A 376 31.30 9.70 14.24
C VAL A 376 30.65 10.54 15.36
N GLY A 377 29.35 10.39 15.60
CA GLY A 377 28.64 11.00 16.72
C GLY A 377 27.99 12.35 16.43
N LYS A 378 27.91 12.78 15.17
CA LYS A 378 27.12 13.96 14.80
C LYS A 378 25.63 13.64 14.95
N LYS A 379 24.89 14.58 15.55
CA LYS A 379 23.45 14.46 15.75
C LYS A 379 22.71 15.10 14.58
N TYR A 380 21.89 14.32 13.88
CA TYR A 380 20.99 14.80 12.82
C TYR A 380 19.60 15.22 13.32
N ILE A 381 19.40 15.33 14.63
CA ILE A 381 18.10 15.60 15.22
C ILE A 381 17.60 16.99 14.79
N SER A 382 16.54 17.01 13.99
CA SER A 382 15.66 18.16 13.87
C SER A 382 15.01 18.40 15.25
N GLY A 383 15.06 19.63 15.76
CA GLY A 383 14.34 20.03 16.97
C GLY A 383 12.80 19.87 16.88
N LYS A 384 12.27 19.39 15.76
CA LYS A 384 10.89 18.92 15.61
C LYS A 384 10.89 17.39 15.64
N LEU A 385 10.55 16.83 16.80
CA LEU A 385 10.20 15.42 16.99
C LEU A 385 9.01 15.08 16.08
N SER A 386 9.15 14.13 15.16
CA SER A 386 8.03 13.62 14.35
C SER A 386 7.91 12.10 14.48
N GLY A 387 7.04 11.64 15.40
CA GLY A 387 6.76 10.23 15.62
C GLY A 387 6.00 9.99 16.93
N ALA A 388 5.48 8.77 17.13
CA ALA A 388 4.82 8.38 18.37
C ALA A 388 5.85 8.24 19.51
N ARG A 389 5.60 8.88 20.66
CA ARG A 389 6.56 8.92 21.79
C ARG A 389 6.73 7.59 22.52
N ARG A 390 5.78 6.66 22.37
CA ARG A 390 5.83 5.30 22.88
C ARG A 390 5.28 4.38 21.79
N LEU A 391 5.80 3.15 21.71
CA LEU A 391 5.25 2.12 20.81
C LEU A 391 3.75 1.86 21.07
N ARG A 392 3.28 2.14 22.29
CA ARG A 392 1.85 2.07 22.63
C ARG A 392 1.00 3.24 22.08
N ASP A 393 1.66 4.35 21.78
CA ASP A 393 1.05 5.56 21.21
C ASP A 393 1.13 5.52 19.67
N ALA A 394 1.91 4.59 19.11
CA ALA A 394 1.96 4.29 17.70
C ALA A 394 0.70 3.52 17.30
N ILE A 395 -0.09 4.10 16.39
CA ILE A 395 -1.15 3.35 15.70
C ILE A 395 -0.47 2.37 14.74
N VAL A 396 -0.18 1.16 15.21
CA VAL A 396 -0.01 0.02 14.31
C VAL A 396 -1.41 -0.22 13.74
N LEU A 397 -1.59 -0.08 12.42
CA LEU A 397 -2.91 -0.17 11.78
C LEU A 397 -3.72 -1.35 12.37
N GLY A 398 -4.84 -1.03 13.04
CA GLY A 398 -5.74 -2.01 13.66
C GLY A 398 -5.59 -2.26 15.17
N TYR A 399 -4.60 -1.69 15.86
CA TYR A 399 -4.41 -1.90 17.31
C TYR A 399 -4.33 -0.58 18.10
N GLN A 400 -5.47 -0.11 18.62
CA GLN A 400 -5.44 0.71 19.83
C GLN A 400 -5.23 -0.20 21.05
N LEU A 401 -4.18 0.07 21.83
CA LEU A 401 -4.01 -0.51 23.14
C LEU A 401 -5.08 0.03 24.10
N GLN A 402 -6.01 -0.85 24.46
CA GLN A 402 -6.98 -0.77 25.56
C GLN A 402 -8.02 0.36 25.51
N ARG A 403 -9.30 -0.06 25.50
CA ARG A 403 -10.46 0.76 25.87
C ARG A 403 -10.33 1.20 27.34
N ALA A 404 -10.58 2.48 27.62
CA ALA A 404 -11.05 2.89 28.95
C ALA A 404 -12.54 2.47 29.07
N PRO A 405 -12.94 1.64 30.04
CA PRO A 405 -14.35 1.31 30.23
C PRO A 405 -15.11 2.53 30.78
N GLY A 406 -16.31 2.83 30.24
CA GLY A 406 -17.30 3.67 30.93
C GLY A 406 -17.60 5.07 30.36
N ARG A 407 -17.42 5.33 29.06
CA ARG A 407 -18.00 6.54 28.42
C ARG A 407 -18.88 6.17 27.23
N ASP A 408 -20.20 6.28 27.40
CA ASP A 408 -21.13 6.41 26.29
C ASP A 408 -20.84 7.72 25.54
N VAL A 409 -20.63 7.64 24.23
CA VAL A 409 -20.37 8.80 23.39
C VAL A 409 -21.72 9.41 22.99
N GLY A 410 -22.16 10.45 23.70
CA GLY A 410 -23.30 11.29 23.30
C GLY A 410 -22.92 12.27 22.18
N ILE A 411 -23.89 12.60 21.32
CA ILE A 411 -23.75 13.65 20.28
C ILE A 411 -23.65 15.02 20.97
N PRO A 412 -22.56 15.80 20.79
CA PRO A 412 -22.42 17.10 21.45
C PRO A 412 -23.45 18.13 20.95
N GLU A 413 -24.01 18.94 21.86
CA GLU A 413 -25.04 19.96 21.55
C GLU A 413 -24.60 21.00 20.51
N TRP A 414 -23.29 21.24 20.35
CA TRP A 414 -22.75 22.25 19.42
C TRP A 414 -22.66 21.78 17.96
N TYR A 415 -23.05 20.54 17.65
CA TYR A 415 -23.08 20.02 16.29
C TYR A 415 -24.36 20.47 15.56
N SER A 416 -24.22 21.38 14.59
CA SER A 416 -25.32 22.15 14.01
C SER A 416 -26.10 21.45 12.90
N LEU A 417 -27.40 21.79 12.81
CA LEU A 417 -28.27 21.47 11.67
C LEU A 417 -27.83 22.28 10.44
N SER A 418 -27.71 21.64 9.29
CA SER A 418 -27.72 22.34 8.00
C SER A 418 -29.15 22.80 7.71
N GLU A 419 -29.50 24.02 8.13
CA GLU A 419 -30.82 24.65 7.87
C GLU A 419 -31.01 25.16 6.43
N LYS A 420 -30.49 24.47 5.42
CA LYS A 420 -30.80 24.81 4.02
C LYS A 420 -31.58 23.69 3.35
N GLU A 421 -32.84 24.05 3.04
CA GLU A 421 -33.87 23.36 2.25
C GLU A 421 -34.97 22.61 3.03
N ILE A 422 -35.75 23.36 3.82
CA ILE A 422 -37.17 23.04 4.05
C ILE A 422 -37.99 23.94 3.12
N GLY A 423 -38.14 23.51 1.88
CA GLY A 423 -39.18 24.01 0.98
C GLY A 423 -40.33 23.01 0.97
N VAL A 424 -41.17 22.98 2.02
CA VAL A 424 -42.64 22.75 2.04
C VAL A 424 -43.09 22.60 3.51
N ARG A 425 -43.83 23.63 3.97
CA ARG A 425 -44.73 23.74 5.16
C ARG A 425 -44.16 24.14 6.54
N PRO A 426 -44.98 24.87 7.35
CA PRO A 426 -44.51 25.99 8.18
C PRO A 426 -44.00 25.58 9.57
N ALA A 427 -43.13 26.44 10.09
CA ALA A 427 -42.51 26.35 11.41
C ALA A 427 -43.51 26.10 12.53
N VAL A 428 -43.25 25.08 13.35
CA VAL A 428 -43.88 24.91 14.66
C VAL A 428 -42.84 25.23 15.72
N ALA A 429 -43.14 26.25 16.53
CA ALA A 429 -42.34 26.71 17.65
C ALA A 429 -42.12 25.58 18.70
N PRO A 430 -41.03 25.63 19.49
CA PRO A 430 -40.75 24.59 20.48
C PRO A 430 -41.72 24.73 21.66
N ALA A 431 -42.76 23.91 21.69
CA ALA A 431 -43.65 23.80 22.83
C ALA A 431 -43.12 22.77 23.83
N SER A 432 -42.51 23.27 24.90
CA SER A 432 -42.39 22.55 26.16
C SER A 432 -43.77 22.11 26.64
N ARG A 433 -44.11 20.81 26.59
CA ARG A 433 -45.21 20.25 27.39
C ARG A 433 -45.01 18.77 27.70
N ARG A 434 -45.16 18.49 28.99
CA ARG A 434 -45.05 17.20 29.66
C ARG A 434 -45.95 16.15 29.02
N ILE A 435 -45.41 14.94 28.95
CA ILE A 435 -46.11 13.69 28.68
C ILE A 435 -47.21 13.51 29.74
N ASN A 436 -48.45 13.38 29.29
CA ASN A 436 -49.52 12.63 29.96
C ASN A 436 -50.71 12.48 29.00
N GLY A 437 -51.19 11.26 28.82
CA GLY A 437 -52.48 10.97 28.20
C GLY A 437 -52.41 10.03 27.01
N SER A 438 -53.08 8.89 27.17
CA SER A 438 -53.26 7.79 26.23
C SER A 438 -54.03 8.14 24.94
N ALA A 439 -53.72 7.36 23.90
CA ALA A 439 -54.56 6.97 22.76
C ALA A 439 -54.70 7.94 21.57
N GLY A 440 -54.27 7.45 20.40
CA GLY A 440 -54.92 7.71 19.12
C GLY A 440 -54.28 8.74 18.21
N SER A 441 -53.24 8.35 17.46
CA SER A 441 -53.03 8.89 16.11
C SER A 441 -52.57 7.77 15.17
N SER A 442 -53.55 6.97 14.76
CA SER A 442 -53.70 6.43 13.40
C SER A 442 -52.43 6.36 12.53
N PHE A 443 -51.76 5.21 12.54
CA PHE A 443 -51.04 4.72 11.36
C PHE A 443 -52.09 4.12 10.44
N GLU A 444 -52.56 4.84 9.42
CA GLU A 444 -53.64 4.33 8.55
C GLU A 444 -53.13 3.29 7.53
N ASP A 445 -51.82 3.20 7.29
CA ASP A 445 -51.29 2.44 6.15
C ASP A 445 -50.34 1.26 6.52
N PHE A 446 -49.86 1.15 7.75
CA PHE A 446 -48.97 0.04 8.17
C PHE A 446 -49.28 -0.46 9.59
N GLU A 447 -49.43 -1.78 9.73
CA GLU A 447 -49.45 -2.47 11.02
C GLU A 447 -48.03 -2.91 11.42
N ILE A 448 -47.60 -2.58 12.65
CA ILE A 448 -46.29 -3.02 13.16
C ILE A 448 -46.44 -4.44 13.72
N LEU A 449 -46.06 -5.44 12.93
CA LEU A 449 -46.09 -6.85 13.33
C LEU A 449 -45.02 -7.18 14.39
N HIS A 450 -43.81 -6.60 14.26
CA HIS A 450 -42.68 -6.82 15.16
C HIS A 450 -41.79 -5.58 15.31
N GLY A 451 -41.35 -5.31 16.54
CA GLY A 451 -40.47 -4.18 16.87
C GLY A 451 -41.21 -2.95 17.40
N ASP A 452 -40.47 -1.85 17.54
CA ASP A 452 -41.00 -0.54 17.92
C ASP A 452 -40.11 0.56 17.32
N MET A 453 -40.68 1.75 17.15
CA MET A 453 -40.03 2.93 16.58
C MET A 453 -39.15 3.67 17.60
N GLN A 454 -39.17 3.26 18.88
CA GLN A 454 -38.35 3.80 19.96
C GLN A 454 -38.52 5.32 20.17
N GLY A 455 -39.68 5.88 19.79
CA GLY A 455 -39.97 7.30 19.87
C GLY A 455 -39.19 8.20 18.88
N LEU A 456 -38.57 7.62 17.86
CA LEU A 456 -37.75 8.36 16.88
C LEU A 456 -38.63 8.97 15.76
N THR A 457 -38.67 10.32 15.70
CA THR A 457 -39.53 11.07 14.77
C THR A 457 -39.10 10.96 13.30
N ASP A 458 -37.84 10.63 13.02
CA ASP A 458 -37.33 10.38 11.67
C ASP A 458 -37.79 9.02 11.11
N THR A 459 -37.91 7.99 11.96
CA THR A 459 -38.54 6.71 11.61
C THR A 459 -40.02 6.90 11.26
N MET A 460 -40.74 7.73 12.01
CA MET A 460 -42.12 8.11 11.68
C MET A 460 -42.21 8.73 10.29
N ALA A 461 -41.37 9.73 10.01
CA ALA A 461 -41.36 10.41 8.73
C ALA A 461 -40.98 9.48 7.55
N PHE A 462 -40.13 8.48 7.81
CA PHE A 462 -39.78 7.45 6.83
C PHE A 462 -40.97 6.55 6.50
N LEU A 463 -41.67 6.02 7.51
CA LEU A 463 -42.85 5.17 7.29
C LEU A 463 -43.98 5.91 6.57
N THR A 464 -44.24 7.18 6.92
CA THR A 464 -45.20 8.03 6.18
C THR A 464 -44.77 8.28 4.73
N SER A 465 -43.46 8.38 4.47
CA SER A 465 -42.95 8.52 3.10
C SER A 465 -43.10 7.23 2.30
N LEU A 466 -42.94 6.07 2.96
CA LEU A 466 -43.11 4.74 2.38
C LEU A 466 -44.58 4.47 2.03
N SER A 467 -45.53 4.84 2.90
CA SER A 467 -46.95 4.69 2.61
C SER A 467 -47.43 5.63 1.51
N GLY A 468 -46.89 6.86 1.49
CA GLY A 468 -47.11 7.83 0.42
C GLY A 468 -46.60 7.44 -0.97
N LEU A 469 -45.91 6.29 -1.12
CA LEU A 469 -45.52 5.77 -2.44
C LEU A 469 -46.71 5.29 -3.27
N VAL A 470 -47.81 4.84 -2.65
CA VAL A 470 -48.90 4.10 -3.34
C VAL A 470 -50.16 4.95 -3.62
N GLY A 471 -50.16 6.24 -3.29
CA GLY A 471 -51.28 7.14 -3.58
C GLY A 471 -51.32 7.76 -4.99
N ASN A 472 -50.38 7.44 -5.89
CA ASN A 472 -50.20 8.21 -7.12
C ASN A 472 -50.70 7.46 -8.38
N ASP A 473 -51.85 7.89 -8.89
CA ASP A 473 -52.30 7.53 -10.24
C ASP A 473 -51.27 8.06 -11.26
N PRO A 474 -50.62 7.21 -12.08
CA PRO A 474 -49.66 7.64 -13.09
C PRO A 474 -50.26 8.58 -14.15
N ARG A 475 -51.58 8.83 -14.13
CA ARG A 475 -52.30 9.75 -15.02
C ARG A 475 -52.44 11.19 -14.50
N ILE A 476 -52.03 11.49 -13.26
CA ILE A 476 -52.12 12.84 -12.69
C ILE A 476 -50.71 13.45 -12.58
N PRO A 477 -50.32 14.39 -13.47
CA PRO A 477 -48.98 14.93 -13.51
C PRO A 477 -48.83 16.08 -12.51
N GLU A 478 -48.75 15.77 -11.22
CA GLU A 478 -48.07 16.68 -10.30
C GLU A 478 -46.56 16.40 -10.32
N LYS A 479 -45.80 17.47 -10.10
CA LYS A 479 -44.35 17.63 -10.29
C LYS A 479 -43.51 16.62 -9.47
N GLN A 480 -43.55 15.33 -9.83
CA GLN A 480 -42.86 14.25 -9.10
C GLN A 480 -41.62 13.78 -9.86
N SER A 481 -40.54 13.47 -9.13
CA SER A 481 -39.32 12.94 -9.74
C SER A 481 -39.58 11.53 -10.28
N ARG A 482 -38.97 11.20 -11.43
CA ARG A 482 -39.06 9.87 -12.07
C ARG A 482 -38.74 8.71 -11.10
N GLU A 483 -37.97 8.99 -10.06
CA GLU A 483 -37.53 8.06 -9.02
C GLU A 483 -38.67 7.62 -8.10
N ARG A 484 -39.60 8.52 -7.73
CA ARG A 484 -40.75 8.18 -6.88
C ARG A 484 -41.72 7.23 -7.60
N THR A 485 -41.97 7.48 -8.89
CA THR A 485 -42.80 6.59 -9.73
C THR A 485 -42.14 5.23 -9.95
N ALA A 486 -40.81 5.17 -9.98
CA ALA A 486 -40.10 3.89 -10.05
C ALA A 486 -40.15 3.13 -8.71
N ALA A 487 -40.13 3.84 -7.58
CA ALA A 487 -40.20 3.23 -6.25
C ALA A 487 -41.59 2.69 -5.89
N SER A 488 -42.67 3.31 -6.39
CA SER A 488 -44.06 2.89 -6.10
C SER A 488 -44.43 1.51 -6.63
N VAL A 489 -43.64 0.95 -7.55
CA VAL A 489 -43.84 -0.40 -8.11
C VAL A 489 -42.92 -1.46 -7.50
N LEU A 490 -42.09 -1.09 -6.52
CA LEU A 490 -41.11 -2.00 -5.90
C LEU A 490 -41.63 -2.73 -4.65
N PHE A 491 -42.63 -2.16 -3.99
CA PHE A 491 -43.20 -2.71 -2.76
C PHE A 491 -44.68 -3.06 -2.97
N ASP A 492 -45.07 -4.23 -2.48
CA ASP A 492 -46.45 -4.67 -2.32
C ASP A 492 -46.89 -4.34 -0.89
N LEU A 493 -47.74 -3.33 -0.68
CA LEU A 493 -48.10 -2.90 0.68
C LEU A 493 -48.92 -3.93 1.46
N GLU A 494 -49.46 -4.95 0.78
CA GLU A 494 -50.22 -6.04 1.40
C GLU A 494 -49.32 -7.14 1.98
N GLU A 495 -48.00 -7.06 1.76
CA GLU A 495 -47.00 -8.06 2.18
C GLU A 495 -46.00 -7.47 3.18
N ASP A 496 -45.37 -8.32 3.99
CA ASP A 496 -44.46 -7.90 5.05
C ASP A 496 -43.27 -7.05 4.54
N ILE A 497 -43.06 -5.88 5.17
CA ILE A 497 -41.90 -5.01 4.93
C ILE A 497 -41.06 -4.90 6.20
N TYR A 498 -39.78 -5.18 6.08
CA TYR A 498 -38.79 -5.02 7.14
C TYR A 498 -38.12 -3.65 7.02
N VAL A 499 -38.23 -2.83 8.07
CA VAL A 499 -37.58 -1.52 8.13
C VAL A 499 -36.46 -1.53 9.16
N ALA A 500 -35.28 -1.08 8.75
CA ALA A 500 -34.11 -0.92 9.62
C ALA A 500 -33.62 0.53 9.58
N ARG A 501 -33.18 1.05 10.73
CA ARG A 501 -32.56 2.37 10.88
C ARG A 501 -31.13 2.20 11.38
N ALA A 502 -30.19 2.90 10.75
CA ALA A 502 -28.82 3.04 11.23
C ALA A 502 -28.49 4.53 11.40
N PRO A 503 -27.89 4.96 12.53
CA PRO A 503 -27.45 6.34 12.68
C PRO A 503 -26.41 6.66 11.61
N GLY A 504 -26.49 7.89 11.09
CA GLY A 504 -25.48 8.45 10.22
C GLY A 504 -24.17 8.53 10.98
N ARG A 505 -23.08 8.39 10.24
CA ARG A 505 -21.72 8.38 10.78
C ARG A 505 -20.89 9.35 9.97
N LEU A 506 -20.22 10.28 10.66
CA LEU A 506 -19.14 11.02 10.03
C LEU A 506 -17.86 10.19 10.14
N ASP A 507 -17.28 9.87 8.99
CA ASP A 507 -15.92 9.35 8.90
C ASP A 507 -14.97 10.51 8.59
N VAL A 508 -14.14 10.88 9.57
CA VAL A 508 -13.18 11.98 9.44
C VAL A 508 -12.08 11.65 8.42
N MET A 509 -11.86 10.36 8.10
CA MET A 509 -10.80 9.88 7.22
C MET A 509 -11.31 9.35 5.87
N GLY A 510 -12.62 9.44 5.62
CA GLY A 510 -13.26 9.17 4.33
C GLY A 510 -12.95 7.82 3.69
N GLY A 511 -13.72 6.76 4.00
CA GLY A 511 -13.86 5.53 3.20
C GLY A 511 -12.61 4.62 3.07
N ILE A 512 -11.42 5.16 3.33
CA ILE A 512 -10.14 4.45 3.43
C ILE A 512 -10.16 3.42 4.56
N ALA A 513 -11.02 3.62 5.57
CA ALA A 513 -11.13 2.74 6.72
C ALA A 513 -11.81 1.40 6.42
N ASP A 514 -12.74 1.36 5.47
CA ASP A 514 -13.51 0.15 5.16
C ASP A 514 -12.64 -0.96 4.52
N TYR A 515 -11.44 -0.61 4.02
CA TYR A 515 -10.46 -1.56 3.45
C TYR A 515 -9.18 -1.72 4.28
N SER A 516 -8.88 -0.77 5.18
CA SER A 516 -7.61 -0.75 5.94
C SER A 516 -7.72 -1.36 7.33
N GLY A 517 -8.92 -1.79 7.76
CA GLY A 517 -9.13 -2.31 9.11
C GLY A 517 -8.89 -1.27 10.22
N SER A 518 -8.87 0.01 9.87
CA SER A 518 -8.56 1.11 10.78
C SER A 518 -9.69 1.34 11.78
N LEU A 519 -9.33 1.64 13.04
CA LEU A 519 -10.26 2.21 14.02
C LEU A 519 -10.48 3.68 13.69
N VAL A 520 -11.62 3.98 13.07
CA VAL A 520 -12.04 5.36 12.77
C VAL A 520 -12.75 5.99 13.97
N LEU A 521 -12.50 7.28 14.16
CA LEU A 521 -13.30 8.15 15.01
C LEU A 521 -14.66 8.33 14.32
N GLN A 522 -15.58 7.41 14.63
CA GLN A 522 -16.95 7.43 14.16
C GLN A 522 -17.76 8.18 15.19
N MET A 523 -18.07 9.43 14.91
CA MET A 523 -19.07 10.14 15.69
C MET A 523 -20.43 9.93 15.01
N PRO A 524 -21.43 9.40 15.75
CA PRO A 524 -22.79 9.46 15.29
C PRO A 524 -23.16 10.92 15.00
N ILE A 525 -23.76 11.16 13.85
CA ILE A 525 -24.37 12.44 13.55
C ILE A 525 -25.86 12.38 13.90
N ARG A 526 -26.51 13.54 13.91
CA ARG A 526 -27.96 13.62 14.15
C ARG A 526 -28.78 13.01 13.01
N GLU A 527 -28.19 12.86 11.83
CA GLU A 527 -28.80 12.20 10.67
C GLU A 527 -28.83 10.68 10.83
N ALA A 528 -29.72 10.01 10.10
CA ALA A 528 -29.81 8.55 10.04
C ALA A 528 -30.19 8.08 8.64
N CYS A 529 -29.89 6.81 8.36
CA CYS A 529 -30.31 6.12 7.16
C CYS A 529 -31.35 5.07 7.52
N HIS A 530 -32.43 5.02 6.75
CA HIS A 530 -33.48 4.02 6.86
C HIS A 530 -33.49 3.16 5.60
N VAL A 531 -33.71 1.86 5.77
CA VAL A 531 -33.82 0.90 4.68
C VAL A 531 -35.10 0.11 4.86
N ALA A 532 -35.88 -0.01 3.79
CA ALA A 532 -37.05 -0.88 3.72
C ALA A 532 -36.74 -2.07 2.80
N ILE A 533 -37.01 -3.29 3.26
CA ILE A 533 -36.71 -4.53 2.55
C ILE A 533 -37.98 -5.37 2.55
N GLN A 534 -38.38 -5.88 1.40
CA GLN A 534 -39.50 -6.81 1.26
C GLN A 534 -39.04 -8.06 0.51
N ARG A 535 -39.52 -9.22 0.92
CA ARG A 535 -39.30 -10.47 0.18
C ARG A 535 -40.22 -10.50 -1.03
N SER A 536 -39.69 -10.80 -2.21
CA SER A 536 -40.46 -10.88 -3.45
C SER A 536 -40.31 -12.25 -4.10
N ASP A 537 -41.42 -12.82 -4.57
CA ASP A 537 -41.42 -14.06 -5.33
C ASP A 537 -40.65 -13.87 -6.65
N PRO A 538 -39.70 -14.75 -7.02
CA PRO A 538 -38.93 -14.68 -8.26
C PRO A 538 -39.77 -14.47 -9.52
N ILE A 539 -41.00 -14.99 -9.57
CA ILE A 539 -41.90 -14.91 -10.71
C ILE A 539 -42.52 -13.51 -10.85
N LYS A 540 -42.66 -12.77 -9.76
CA LYS A 540 -43.20 -11.41 -9.73
C LYS A 540 -42.12 -10.34 -10.03
N GLN A 541 -40.86 -10.74 -10.21
CA GLN A 541 -39.73 -9.83 -10.43
C GLN A 541 -39.76 -9.19 -11.84
N LYS A 542 -39.87 -7.86 -11.89
CA LYS A 542 -39.67 -7.09 -13.14
C LYS A 542 -38.19 -6.75 -13.32
N LEU A 543 -37.50 -7.51 -14.17
CA LEU A 543 -36.08 -7.31 -14.47
C LEU A 543 -35.86 -6.13 -15.43
N TRP A 544 -34.76 -5.40 -15.24
CA TRP A 544 -34.28 -4.45 -16.23
C TRP A 544 -33.87 -5.19 -17.50
N LYS A 545 -34.10 -4.59 -18.69
CA LYS A 545 -33.83 -5.24 -20.00
C LYS A 545 -32.42 -5.84 -20.12
N HIS A 546 -31.41 -5.22 -19.50
CA HIS A 546 -30.02 -5.70 -19.51
C HIS A 546 -29.78 -6.92 -18.59
N THR A 547 -30.55 -7.06 -17.51
CA THR A 547 -30.50 -8.21 -16.58
C THR A 547 -31.29 -9.40 -17.15
N GLN A 548 -32.39 -9.13 -17.86
CA GLN A 548 -33.15 -10.13 -18.62
C GLN A 548 -32.28 -10.86 -19.66
N ALA A 549 -31.38 -10.12 -20.34
CA ALA A 549 -30.44 -10.70 -21.29
C ALA A 549 -29.41 -11.64 -20.64
N ARG A 550 -29.10 -11.47 -19.35
CA ARG A 550 -28.20 -12.35 -18.58
C ARG A 550 -28.90 -13.61 -18.05
N GLN A 551 -30.19 -13.54 -17.70
CA GLN A 551 -30.94 -14.70 -17.18
C GLN A 551 -31.28 -15.74 -18.25
N LEU A 552 -31.47 -15.34 -19.51
CA LEU A 552 -31.74 -16.27 -20.62
C LEU A 552 -30.61 -17.29 -20.87
N ALA A 553 -29.40 -17.04 -20.34
CA ALA A 553 -28.26 -17.94 -20.49
C ALA A 553 -28.15 -19.03 -19.40
N ASN A 554 -28.64 -18.79 -18.16
CA ASN A 554 -28.28 -19.62 -17.00
C ASN A 554 -29.45 -20.06 -16.09
N GLY A 555 -30.71 -19.80 -16.46
CA GLY A 555 -31.86 -20.17 -15.62
C GLY A 555 -32.05 -19.25 -14.40
N ALA A 556 -33.24 -19.27 -13.81
CA ALA A 556 -33.62 -18.35 -12.74
C ALA A 556 -32.93 -18.73 -11.40
N VAL A 557 -32.02 -17.88 -10.94
CA VAL A 557 -31.41 -17.96 -9.60
C VAL A 557 -32.10 -16.91 -8.70
N PRO A 558 -32.46 -17.22 -7.45
CA PRO A 558 -33.02 -16.23 -6.54
C PRO A 558 -32.00 -15.11 -6.27
N ILE A 559 -32.36 -13.88 -6.65
CA ILE A 559 -31.55 -12.67 -6.44
C ILE A 559 -32.08 -11.96 -5.19
N LEU A 560 -31.17 -11.63 -4.26
CA LEU A 560 -31.48 -10.76 -3.13
C LEU A 560 -31.48 -9.31 -3.61
N GLN A 561 -32.65 -8.72 -3.79
CA GLN A 561 -32.75 -7.32 -4.18
C GLN A 561 -32.79 -6.43 -2.93
N ILE A 562 -31.73 -5.64 -2.74
CA ILE A 562 -31.66 -4.61 -1.69
C ILE A 562 -32.14 -3.30 -2.29
N VAL A 563 -33.29 -2.79 -1.85
CA VAL A 563 -33.79 -1.45 -2.24
C VAL A 563 -33.45 -0.48 -1.11
N CYS A 564 -32.47 0.38 -1.32
CA CYS A 564 -32.08 1.40 -0.35
C CYS A 564 -32.78 2.73 -0.70
N ILE A 565 -33.61 3.25 0.20
CA ILE A 565 -34.21 4.59 0.07
C ILE A 565 -33.43 5.53 0.98
N ILE A 566 -32.39 6.16 0.44
CA ILE A 566 -31.61 7.15 1.17
C ILE A 566 -32.31 8.51 1.04
N LYS A 567 -32.86 9.03 2.14
CA LYS A 567 -33.29 10.43 2.21
C LYS A 567 -32.12 11.29 2.68
N SER A 568 -31.31 11.75 1.72
CA SER A 568 -30.25 12.75 1.95
C SER A 568 -30.60 14.02 1.18
N PRO A 569 -30.31 15.24 1.70
CA PRO A 569 -30.68 16.50 1.07
C PRO A 569 -30.11 16.76 -0.34
N SER A 570 -29.33 15.84 -0.93
CA SER A 570 -28.71 16.09 -2.25
C SER A 570 -28.63 14.89 -3.20
N PHE A 571 -29.08 13.69 -2.84
CA PHE A 571 -28.97 12.51 -3.71
C PHE A 571 -30.10 11.50 -3.52
N PHE A 572 -30.71 11.09 -4.63
CA PHE A 572 -31.44 9.82 -4.76
C PHE A 572 -30.47 8.80 -5.37
N ILE A 573 -30.14 7.73 -4.63
CA ILE A 573 -29.28 6.66 -5.14
C ILE A 573 -30.02 5.34 -5.01
N PHE A 574 -30.33 4.73 -6.15
CA PHE A 574 -30.78 3.34 -6.22
C PHE A 574 -29.55 2.44 -6.32
N PHE A 575 -29.36 1.56 -5.34
CA PHE A 575 -28.52 0.39 -5.50
C PHE A 575 -29.39 -0.79 -5.94
N SER A 576 -28.96 -1.47 -7.00
CA SER A 576 -29.38 -2.84 -7.29
C SER A 576 -28.10 -3.65 -7.29
N CYS A 577 -27.89 -4.46 -6.26
CA CYS A 577 -26.88 -5.50 -6.29
C CYS A 577 -27.49 -6.71 -7.00
N THR A 578 -26.85 -7.17 -8.07
CA THR A 578 -27.16 -8.40 -8.81
C THR A 578 -26.25 -9.53 -8.40
#